data_AF-A0AAU1BE71-F1
#
_entry.id   AF-A0AAU1BE71-F1
#
_cell.length_a   1.000
_cell.length_b   1.000
_cell.length_c   1.000
_cell.angle_alpha   90.00
_cell.angle_beta   90.00
_cell.angle_gamma   90.00
#
_symmetry.space_group_name_H-M   'P 1'
#
loop_
_entity.id
_entity.type
_entity.pdbx_description
1 polymer ?
#
loop_
_entity_poly.entity_id
_entity_poly.type
_entity_poly.pdbx_seq_one_letter_code
_entity_poly.pdbx_strand_id
1 'polypeptide(L)' 'MREVRRAFEDIPHALLHKRVRDIASGVEGELMAVIRQDVSDTPAREHWVKLAYIRGPSGREISTAVANVEAIR' A
#
# COMPACT_ATOMS: atom_id res chain seq x y z
N MET A 1 12.00 -24.73 -4.15
CA MET A 1 11.82 -23.41 -3.54
C MET A 1 10.43 -23.39 -2.89
N ARG A 2 10.33 -23.34 -1.56
CA ARG A 2 9.03 -23.06 -0.93
C ARG A 2 8.81 -21.55 -1.02
N GLU A 3 7.70 -21.14 -1.61
CA GLU A 3 7.26 -19.75 -1.60
C GLU A 3 7.00 -19.37 -0.13
N VAL A 4 7.87 -18.54 0.45
CA VAL A 4 7.62 -17.98 1.78
C VAL A 4 6.52 -16.94 1.59
N ARG A 5 5.27 -17.33 1.88
CA ARG A 5 4.19 -16.36 1.98
C ARG A 5 4.54 -15.41 3.12
N ARG A 6 4.90 -14.17 2.77
CA ARG A 6 5.19 -13.14 3.75
C ARG A 6 3.89 -12.67 4.38
N ALA A 7 3.91 -12.49 5.70
CA ALA A 7 2.75 -12.07 6.45
C ALA A 7 2.31 -10.66 6.03
N PHE A 8 1.00 -10.44 5.99
CA PHE A 8 0.43 -9.12 5.83
C PHE A 8 -0.82 -8.97 6.70
N GLU A 9 -1.09 -7.73 7.07
CA GLU A 9 -2.24 -7.34 7.88
C GLU A 9 -2.91 -6.14 7.25
N ASP A 10 -4.22 -6.20 7.02
CA ASP A 10 -5.01 -5.03 6.67
C ASP A 10 -5.05 -4.07 7.86
N ILE A 11 -4.76 -2.80 7.61
CA ILE A 11 -4.79 -1.76 8.65
C ILE A 11 -5.83 -0.67 8.30
N PRO A 12 -6.60 -0.18 9.29
CA PRO A 12 -7.55 0.90 9.06
C PRO A 12 -6.88 2.17 8.52
N HIS A 13 -7.57 2.86 7.61
CA HIS A 13 -7.14 4.17 7.10
C HIS A 13 -8.33 5.10 6.85
N ALA A 14 -8.22 6.37 7.23
CA ALA A 14 -9.32 7.34 7.13
C ALA A 14 -9.73 7.66 5.68
N LEU A 15 -8.84 7.39 4.72
CA LEU A 15 -9.06 7.62 3.29
C LEU A 15 -9.45 6.35 2.51
N LEU A 16 -9.69 5.22 3.19
CA LEU A 16 -10.10 4.00 2.51
C LEU A 16 -11.39 4.24 1.71
N HIS A 17 -11.44 3.75 0.48
CA HIS A 17 -12.51 3.97 -0.51
C HIS A 17 -12.76 5.44 -0.88
N LYS A 18 -11.76 6.32 -0.67
CA LYS A 18 -11.81 7.72 -1.08
C LYS A 18 -10.83 8.01 -2.22
N ARG A 19 -11.09 9.11 -2.92
CA ARG A 19 -10.18 9.65 -3.93
C ARG A 19 -8.90 10.16 -3.29
N VAL A 20 -7.77 9.67 -3.79
CA VAL A 20 -6.44 9.99 -3.29
C VAL A 20 -5.47 10.23 -4.44
N ARG A 21 -4.37 10.90 -4.13
CA ARG A 21 -3.21 11.06 -4.99
C ARG A 21 -1.99 10.42 -4.33
N ASP A 22 -1.24 9.64 -5.10
CA ASP A 22 0.12 9.27 -4.76
C ASP A 22 1.05 10.42 -5.15
N ILE A 23 1.61 11.13 -4.18
CA ILE A 23 2.47 12.30 -4.44
C ILE A 23 3.75 11.95 -5.19
N ALA A 24 4.26 10.72 -5.02
CA ALA A 24 5.53 10.31 -5.61
C ALA A 24 5.42 10.05 -7.12
N SER A 25 4.30 9.44 -7.55
CA SER A 25 4.03 9.17 -8.98
C SER A 25 3.14 10.21 -9.65
N GLY A 26 2.42 11.00 -8.86
CA GLY A 26 1.37 11.91 -9.33
C GLY A 26 0.06 11.21 -9.71
N VAL A 27 -0.03 9.88 -9.59
CA VAL A 27 -1.22 9.11 -9.96
C VAL A 27 -2.37 9.40 -8.99
N GLU A 28 -3.55 9.61 -9.55
CA GLU A 28 -4.80 9.69 -8.80
C GLU A 28 -5.62 8.40 -8.94
N GLY A 29 -6.37 8.06 -7.90
CA GLY A 29 -7.25 6.89 -7.90
C GLY A 29 -8.05 6.77 -6.61
N GLU A 30 -8.62 5.59 -6.39
CA GLU A 30 -9.28 5.24 -5.12
C GLU A 30 -8.32 4.42 -4.25
N LEU A 31 -8.23 4.75 -2.96
CA LEU A 31 -7.49 3.93 -2.00
C LEU A 31 -8.27 2.66 -1.68
N MET A 32 -7.80 1.52 -2.16
CA MET A 32 -8.50 0.23 -2.03
C MET A 32 -8.13 -0.53 -0.76
N ALA A 33 -6.86 -0.45 -0.36
CA ALA A 33 -6.37 -1.16 0.82
C ALA A 33 -5.15 -0.44 1.40
N VAL A 34 -4.96 -0.61 2.70
CA VAL A 34 -3.71 -0.28 3.37
C VAL A 34 -3.29 -1.51 4.16
N ILE A 35 -2.06 -1.97 3.93
CA ILE A 35 -1.54 -3.15 4.62
C ILE A 35 -0.24 -2.81 5.33
N ARG A 36 0.03 -3.56 6.41
CA ARG A 36 1.37 -3.76 6.93
C ARG A 36 1.91 -5.06 6.36
N GLN A 37 3.08 -5.04 5.72
CA GLN A 37 3.69 -6.20 5.09
C GLN A 37 5.07 -6.48 5.66
N ASP A 38 5.36 -7.75 5.92
CA ASP A 38 6.70 -8.22 6.26
C ASP A 38 7.57 -8.23 4.99
N VAL A 39 8.64 -7.45 5.02
CA VAL A 39 9.64 -7.33 3.96
C VAL A 39 11.04 -7.75 4.44
N SER A 40 11.15 -8.49 5.54
CA SER A 40 12.40 -9.02 6.10
C SER A 40 13.22 -9.81 5.08
N ASP A 41 14.52 -9.55 4.98
CA ASP A 41 15.44 -10.31 4.13
C ASP A 41 15.91 -11.61 4.81
N THR A 42 15.98 -11.59 6.14
CA THR A 42 16.41 -12.70 6.99
C THR A 42 15.55 -12.76 8.27
N PRO A 43 15.39 -13.95 8.89
CA PRO A 43 14.65 -14.07 10.16
C PRO A 43 15.25 -13.27 11.33
N ALA A 44 16.55 -12.93 11.26
CA ALA A 44 17.24 -12.19 12.31
C ALA A 44 17.03 -10.67 12.21
N ARG A 45 16.47 -10.17 11.10
CA ARG A 45 16.27 -8.76 10.84
C ARG A 45 14.85 -8.51 10.33
N GLU A 46 13.94 -8.36 11.28
CA GLU A 46 12.56 -8.01 10.98
C GLU A 46 12.48 -6.62 10.32
N HIS A 47 11.81 -6.54 9.18
CA HIS A 47 11.51 -5.29 8.51
C HIS A 47 10.08 -5.28 8.03
N TRP A 48 9.28 -4.34 8.52
CA TRP A 48 7.88 -4.19 8.17
C TRP A 48 7.62 -2.84 7.54
N VAL A 49 6.83 -2.81 6.47
CA VAL A 49 6.47 -1.58 5.76
C VAL A 49 4.96 -1.44 5.70
N LYS A 50 4.48 -0.19 5.57
CA LYS A 50 3.07 0.10 5.31
C LYS A 50 2.89 0.48 3.85
N LEU A 51 2.06 -0.26 3.14
CA LEU A 51 1.76 -0.04 1.73
C LEU A 51 0.30 0.36 1.55
N ALA A 52 0.07 1.29 0.64
CA ALA A 52 -1.24 1.68 0.16
C ALA A 52 -1.44 1.16 -1.26
N TYR A 53 -2.61 0.58 -1.53
CA TYR A 53 -3.02 0.13 -2.87
C TYR A 53 -4.01 1.11 -3.45
N ILE A 54 -3.67 1.72 -4.58
CA ILE A 54 -4.49 2.72 -5.27
C ILE A 54 -4.93 2.15 -6.60
N ARG A 55 -6.24 2.15 -6.85
CA ARG A 55 -6.81 1.76 -8.15
C ARG A 55 -6.97 3.00 -9.02
N GLY A 56 -6.16 3.09 -10.06
CA GLY A 56 -6.20 4.17 -11.04
C GLY A 56 -7.28 3.96 -12.12
N PRO A 57 -7.40 4.89 -13.08
CA PRO A 57 -8.43 4.86 -14.13
C PRO A 57 -8.41 3.62 -15.05
N SER A 58 -7.24 2.98 -15.19
CA SER A 58 -7.11 1.73 -15.96
C SER A 58 -7.70 0.50 -15.26
N GLY A 59 -8.19 0.66 -14.02
CA GLY A 59 -8.62 -0.44 -13.16
C GLY A 59 -7.48 -1.24 -12.54
N ARG A 60 -6.22 -0.99 -12.93
CA ARG A 60 -5.04 -1.63 -12.33
C ARG A 60 -4.68 -0.97 -11.01
N GLU A 61 -4.40 -1.78 -10.00
CA GLU A 61 -3.88 -1.30 -8.73
C GLU A 61 -2.36 -1.10 -8.79
N ILE A 62 -1.92 -0.01 -8.19
CA ILE A 62 -0.51 0.26 -7.90
C ILE A 62 -0.31 0.27 -6.38
N SER A 63 0.88 -0.08 -5.91
CA SER A 63 1.25 0.07 -4.51
C SER A 63 2.23 1.23 -4.35
N THR A 64 2.09 1.97 -3.25
CA THR A 64 2.99 3.06 -2.84
C THR A 64 3.14 3.05 -1.32
N ALA A 65 4.09 3.82 -0.78
CA ALA A 65 4.18 4.01 0.66
C ALA A 65 2.93 4.75 1.16
N VAL A 66 2.37 4.34 2.30
CA VAL A 66 1.21 5.03 2.90
C VAL A 66 1.46 6.52 3.12
N ALA A 67 2.71 6.88 3.42
CA ALA A 67 3.13 8.27 3.60
C ALA A 67 3.01 9.13 2.32
N ASN A 68 2.89 8.51 1.15
CA ASN A 68 2.72 9.22 -0.12
C ASN A 68 1.25 9.52 -0.46
N VAL A 69 0.29 9.02 0.33
CA VAL A 69 -1.14 9.12 0.04
C VAL A 69 -1.70 10.43 0.59
N GLU A 70 -2.23 11.26 -0.30
CA GLU A 70 -2.96 12.47 0.05
C GLU A 70 -4.41 12.40 -0.41
N ALA A 71 -5.32 13.01 0.35
CA ALA A 71 -6.70 13.17 -0.06
C ALA A 71 -6.80 14.17 -1.21
N ILE A 72 -7.62 13.86 -2.20
CA ILE A 72 -8.04 14.83 -3.22
C ILE A 72 -9.35 15.44 -2.74
N ARG A 73 -9.43 16.78 -2.77
CA ARG A 73 -10.65 17.53 -2.47
C ARG A 73 -11.57 17.59 -3.67
#